data_AF-A0A2W5THA1-F1
#
_entry.id   AF-A0A2W5THA1-F1
#
_cell.length_a   1.000
_cell.length_b   1.000
_cell.length_c   1.000
_cell.angle_alpha   90.00
_cell.angle_beta   90.00
_cell.angle_gamma   90.00
#
_symmetry.space_group_name_H-M   'P 1'
#
loop_
_entity.id
_entity.type
_entity.pdbx_description
1 polymer ?
#
loop_
_entity_poly.entity_id
_entity_poly.type
_entity_poly.pdbx_seq_one_letter_code
_entity_poly.pdbx_strand_id
1 'polypeptide(L)'
;MKAAPAKAEKAEKAGKSVPPPAVSAPPRRADGWVGPLPDKPMPRATKLPPEANLLTKREMEQALTVGERGVIGEGSMKGKLVLYQGFPYLEVIGRDKRELFFVLQGPDQEVLPAYADHKVSVSGLIKRFHNHGGSIDVRKYSAKKPEAEVEAAPEVPETERLRLLSPGEVATIGNPGMSVGVKGFATLRGRLEMNAEEYYLVVSNPGTRQQVAFTLEGKAVKGIKKFIGEIVVATGVVEKSTGWGGRIECELCEPRAPEFPPVSRDSIEIETVEASGTGAQREVTVKLNHGLSVNLSEKQGHVWAIEPQTAKRVSLREVNVEHPSSGSPVREFFFTPRNPGVQEIEFFLGKVHNPMQVARTFKVVAHVKAPEVVS
;
A
#
# COMPACT_ATOMS: atom_id res chain seq x y z
N MET A 1 81.77 36.66 20.84
CA MET A 1 80.74 37.23 21.74
C MET A 1 80.03 38.37 21.03
N LYS A 2 78.75 38.22 20.72
CA LYS A 2 77.74 39.29 20.65
C LYS A 2 76.36 38.62 20.68
N ALA A 3 75.55 39.02 21.65
CA ALA A 3 74.27 38.42 22.00
C ALA A 3 73.10 39.10 21.26
N ALA A 4 72.17 38.25 20.74
CA ALA A 4 70.70 38.26 20.78
C ALA A 4 69.87 39.57 20.55
N PRO A 5 68.51 39.53 20.40
CA PRO A 5 67.57 38.39 20.36
C PRO A 5 66.36 38.46 19.37
N ALA A 6 65.69 37.30 19.23
CA ALA A 6 64.24 37.01 19.19
C ALA A 6 63.29 37.57 18.10
N LYS A 7 62.58 36.66 17.41
CA LYS A 7 61.12 36.45 17.60
C LYS A 7 60.53 35.28 16.81
N ALA A 8 59.51 34.69 17.47
CA ALA A 8 58.29 34.05 16.97
C ALA A 8 58.28 32.53 16.69
N GLU A 9 57.40 31.89 17.46
CA GLU A 9 57.01 30.49 17.51
C GLU A 9 56.09 30.04 16.36
N LYS A 10 56.01 28.70 16.20
CA LYS A 10 54.84 27.85 15.89
C LYS A 10 54.04 28.10 14.60
N ALA A 11 53.89 27.03 13.80
CA ALA A 11 52.59 26.35 13.67
C ALA A 11 52.72 25.03 12.89
N GLU A 12 52.39 23.93 13.57
CA GLU A 12 52.03 22.65 12.97
C GLU A 12 50.83 22.80 12.01
N LYS A 13 50.88 22.04 10.92
CA LYS A 13 49.75 21.85 10.00
C LYS A 13 48.65 21.05 10.70
N ALA A 14 47.67 21.76 11.26
CA ALA A 14 46.37 21.22 11.62
C ALA A 14 45.53 20.91 10.36
N GLY A 15 44.71 19.87 10.48
CA GLY A 15 44.00 19.19 9.40
C GLY A 15 43.05 20.07 8.58
N LYS A 16 42.76 19.57 7.37
CA LYS A 16 41.76 20.11 6.45
C LYS A 16 40.39 20.16 7.15
N SER A 17 40.01 21.34 7.63
CA SER A 17 38.64 21.67 7.98
C SER A 17 37.82 21.84 6.69
N VAL A 18 36.78 21.03 6.54
CA VAL A 18 35.73 21.21 5.52
C VAL A 18 35.00 22.53 5.79
N PRO A 19 34.81 23.42 4.79
CA PRO A 19 34.10 24.67 5.00
C PRO A 19 32.59 24.40 5.25
N PRO A 20 31.91 25.22 6.10
CA PRO A 20 30.48 25.09 6.28
C PRO A 20 29.73 25.46 4.98
N PRO A 21 28.61 24.79 4.66
CA PRO A 21 27.86 25.08 3.45
C PRO A 21 27.29 26.51 3.49
N ALA A 22 27.50 27.24 2.40
CA ALA A 22 27.01 28.59 2.22
C ALA A 22 25.48 28.59 2.16
N VAL A 23 24.84 29.23 3.14
CA VAL A 23 23.39 29.44 3.15
C VAL A 23 23.10 30.63 2.22
N SER A 24 22.54 30.36 1.05
CA SER A 24 22.06 31.41 0.14
C SER A 24 20.94 32.21 0.81
N ALA A 25 20.98 33.54 0.70
CA ALA A 25 19.91 34.40 1.18
C ALA A 25 18.59 34.06 0.46
N PRO A 26 17.44 34.02 1.17
CA PRO A 26 16.18 33.59 0.58
C PRO A 26 15.66 34.60 -0.46
N PRO A 27 15.00 34.13 -1.54
CA PRO A 27 14.40 35.00 -2.54
C PRO A 27 13.29 35.85 -1.92
N ARG A 28 13.36 37.18 -2.10
CA ARG A 28 12.25 38.08 -1.77
C ARG A 28 11.06 37.75 -2.69
N ARG A 29 9.88 37.48 -2.12
CA ARG A 29 8.63 37.38 -2.90
C ARG A 29 8.34 38.73 -3.57
N ALA A 30 7.83 38.68 -4.80
CA ALA A 30 7.52 39.85 -5.62
C ALA A 30 6.32 40.68 -5.09
N ASP A 31 5.58 40.16 -4.11
CA ASP A 31 4.36 40.76 -3.55
C ASP A 31 4.63 41.66 -2.32
N GLY A 32 5.88 41.79 -1.88
CA GLY A 32 6.24 42.64 -0.74
C GLY A 32 5.70 42.17 0.62
N TRP A 33 5.23 40.93 0.73
CA TRP A 33 4.67 40.39 1.96
C TRP A 33 5.76 40.11 3.01
N VAL A 34 5.65 40.74 4.19
CA VAL A 34 6.68 40.67 5.26
C VAL A 34 6.41 39.54 6.27
N GLY A 35 5.26 38.87 6.17
CA GLY A 35 4.85 37.82 7.10
C GLY A 35 4.64 38.30 8.55
N PRO A 36 4.02 37.48 9.40
CA PRO A 36 3.97 37.77 10.82
C PRO A 36 5.38 37.59 11.40
N LEU A 37 6.07 38.70 11.60
CA LEU A 37 7.32 38.76 12.36
C LEU A 37 7.02 38.48 13.83
N PRO A 38 7.84 37.69 14.55
CA PRO A 38 7.68 37.53 15.98
C PRO A 38 7.85 38.90 16.66
N ASP A 39 6.88 39.30 17.50
CA ASP A 39 6.83 40.61 18.15
C ASP A 39 8.01 40.89 19.10
N LYS A 40 8.85 39.89 19.40
CA LYS A 40 9.99 39.98 20.33
C LYS A 40 11.16 39.10 19.85
N PRO A 41 12.43 39.48 20.11
CA PRO A 41 13.57 38.59 19.90
C PRO A 41 13.33 37.30 20.67
N MET A 42 13.28 36.17 19.96
CA MET A 42 12.72 34.92 20.50
C MET A 42 13.59 34.39 21.65
N PRO A 43 13.08 34.33 22.88
CA PRO A 43 13.77 33.63 23.95
C PRO A 43 13.84 32.14 23.57
N ARG A 44 15.01 31.52 23.73
CA ARG A 44 15.19 30.07 23.63
C ARG A 44 14.17 29.41 24.58
N ALA A 45 13.06 28.92 24.03
CA ALA A 45 11.94 28.44 24.82
C ALA A 45 12.33 27.09 25.44
N THR A 46 12.90 27.11 26.65
CA THR A 46 13.25 25.91 27.39
C THR A 46 12.02 25.13 27.88
N LYS A 47 10.80 25.69 27.76
CA LYS A 47 9.54 25.03 28.16
C LYS A 47 8.38 25.44 27.24
N LEU A 48 7.70 24.44 26.67
CA LEU A 48 6.46 24.62 25.91
C LEU A 48 5.32 25.08 26.84
N PRO A 49 4.33 25.86 26.36
CA PRO A 49 3.12 26.14 27.11
C PRO A 49 2.39 24.85 27.54
N PRO A 50 1.59 24.87 28.62
CA PRO A 50 0.73 23.74 29.00
C PRO A 50 -0.20 23.31 27.85
N GLU A 51 -0.59 22.04 27.83
CA GLU A 51 -1.54 21.52 26.83
C GLU A 51 -2.89 22.24 26.94
N ALA A 52 -3.37 22.75 25.81
CA ALA A 52 -4.69 23.35 25.70
C ALA A 52 -5.73 22.32 25.25
N ASN A 53 -7.00 22.71 25.25
CA ASN A 53 -8.07 21.86 24.72
C ASN A 53 -7.84 21.56 23.24
N LEU A 54 -8.19 20.33 22.84
CA LEU A 54 -8.13 19.89 21.46
C LEU A 54 -9.12 20.69 20.62
N LEU A 55 -8.66 21.20 19.48
CA LEU A 55 -9.53 21.84 18.51
C LEU A 55 -10.49 20.81 17.92
N THR A 56 -11.79 21.13 17.94
CA THR A 56 -12.79 20.36 17.22
C THR A 56 -12.54 20.43 15.71
N LYS A 57 -13.12 19.48 14.96
CA LYS A 57 -13.05 19.50 13.49
C LYS A 57 -13.50 20.85 12.91
N ARG A 58 -14.54 21.46 13.50
CA ARG A 58 -15.05 22.78 13.10
C ARG A 58 -14.01 23.87 13.35
N GLU A 59 -13.40 23.93 14.53
CA GLU A 59 -12.41 24.96 14.85
C GLU A 59 -11.12 24.79 14.03
N MET A 60 -10.73 23.56 13.71
CA MET A 60 -9.64 23.29 12.75
C MET A 60 -9.97 23.76 11.34
N GLU A 61 -11.22 23.58 10.88
CA GLU A 61 -11.68 24.15 9.60
C GLU A 61 -11.70 25.69 9.64
N GLN A 62 -12.08 26.28 10.77
CA GLN A 62 -12.04 27.74 10.97
C GLN A 62 -10.61 28.28 10.95
N ALA A 63 -9.64 27.54 11.51
CA ALA A 63 -8.22 27.92 11.45
C ALA A 63 -7.68 28.01 10.01
N LEU A 64 -8.31 27.30 9.07
CA LEU A 64 -7.93 27.23 7.65
C LEU A 64 -8.78 28.13 6.73
N THR A 65 -9.72 28.91 7.27
CA THR A 65 -10.68 29.72 6.48
C THR A 65 -10.41 31.21 6.64
N VAL A 66 -10.23 31.99 5.57
CA VAL A 66 -9.92 33.43 5.70
C VAL A 66 -11.07 34.22 6.33
N GLY A 67 -10.73 35.12 7.28
CA GLY A 67 -11.67 36.04 7.93
C GLY A 67 -12.03 35.66 9.37
N GLU A 68 -11.82 34.42 9.79
CA GLU A 68 -12.04 33.97 11.17
C GLU A 68 -10.76 34.11 12.00
N ARG A 69 -10.82 34.82 13.13
CA ARG A 69 -9.70 35.08 14.04
C ARG A 69 -9.96 34.46 15.41
N GLY A 70 -8.91 34.27 16.20
CA GLY A 70 -9.04 33.88 17.61
C GLY A 70 -9.13 32.38 17.84
N VAL A 71 -8.79 31.54 16.85
CA VAL A 71 -8.67 30.09 17.05
C VAL A 71 -7.39 29.81 17.85
N ILE A 72 -7.56 29.25 19.04
CA ILE A 72 -6.48 28.84 19.94
C ILE A 72 -6.80 27.44 20.49
N GLY A 73 -5.92 26.48 20.24
CA GLY A 73 -6.06 25.12 20.78
C GLY A 73 -5.07 24.13 20.19
N GLU A 74 -5.05 22.92 20.72
CA GLU A 74 -4.15 21.86 20.27
C GLU A 74 -4.69 21.21 18.99
N GLY A 75 -3.84 21.06 17.97
CA GLY A 75 -4.23 20.51 16.69
C GLY A 75 -3.06 20.06 15.81
N SER A 76 -3.36 19.61 14.60
CA SER A 76 -2.35 19.20 13.62
C SER A 76 -2.61 19.84 12.27
N MET A 77 -1.57 20.39 11.65
CA MET A 77 -1.59 20.98 10.31
C MET A 77 -0.54 20.33 9.41
N LYS A 78 -0.88 20.21 8.13
CA LYS A 78 0.03 19.73 7.08
C LYS A 78 0.30 20.87 6.12
N GLY A 79 1.57 21.15 5.88
CA GLY A 79 1.99 22.27 5.06
C GLY A 79 3.41 22.12 4.55
N LYS A 80 3.84 23.05 3.70
CA LYS A 80 5.22 23.14 3.24
C LYS A 80 6.02 23.94 4.27
N LEU A 81 7.19 23.45 4.68
CA LEU A 81 8.08 24.19 5.56
C LEU A 81 8.88 25.21 4.76
N VAL A 82 8.86 26.48 5.14
CA VAL A 82 9.56 27.56 4.44
C VAL A 82 10.36 28.37 5.45
N LEU A 83 11.62 28.66 5.13
CA LEU A 83 12.43 29.60 5.90
C LEU A 83 12.25 31.00 5.31
N TYR A 84 11.70 31.92 6.08
CA TYR A 84 11.51 33.30 5.67
C TYR A 84 12.06 34.24 6.73
N GLN A 85 12.93 35.18 6.33
CA GLN A 85 13.58 36.14 7.22
C GLN A 85 14.27 35.51 8.45
N GLY A 86 14.81 34.29 8.30
CA GLY A 86 15.48 33.55 9.36
C GLY A 86 14.56 32.81 10.33
N PHE A 87 13.24 32.83 10.11
CA PHE A 87 12.26 32.11 10.93
C PHE A 87 11.61 30.95 10.14
N PRO A 88 11.33 29.80 10.79
CA PRO A 88 10.61 28.70 10.18
C PRO A 88 9.10 28.96 10.15
N TYR A 89 8.52 28.90 8.95
CA TYR A 89 7.07 29.00 8.72
C TYR A 89 6.53 27.69 8.15
N LEU A 90 5.31 27.34 8.53
CA LEU A 90 4.50 26.34 7.85
C LEU A 90 3.52 27.05 6.90
N GLU A 91 3.75 26.89 5.60
CA GLU A 91 2.85 27.32 4.54
C GLU A 91 1.76 26.26 4.34
N VAL A 92 0.52 26.62 4.64
CA VAL A 92 -0.66 25.75 4.53
C VAL A 92 -1.60 26.33 3.50
N ILE A 93 -2.16 25.48 2.64
CA ILE A 93 -3.22 25.89 1.71
C ILE A 93 -4.54 25.84 2.48
N GLY A 94 -5.14 27.01 2.69
CA GLY A 94 -6.45 27.18 3.29
C GLY A 94 -7.57 26.57 2.44
N ARG A 95 -8.76 26.46 3.02
CA ARG A 95 -9.94 25.89 2.34
C ARG A 95 -10.34 26.70 1.11
N ASP A 96 -10.14 28.01 1.14
CA ASP A 96 -10.38 28.95 0.06
C ASP A 96 -9.24 29.01 -0.97
N LYS A 97 -8.34 28.01 -0.95
CA LYS A 97 -7.14 27.90 -1.79
C LYS A 97 -6.11 29.01 -1.60
N ARG A 98 -6.23 29.82 -0.54
CA ARG A 98 -5.23 30.84 -0.20
C ARG A 98 -4.12 30.26 0.66
N GLU A 99 -2.92 30.83 0.53
CA GLU A 99 -1.78 30.47 1.36
C GLU A 99 -1.90 31.14 2.74
N LEU A 100 -1.76 30.32 3.79
CA LEU A 100 -1.70 30.74 5.19
C LEU A 100 -0.34 30.37 5.77
N PHE A 101 0.25 31.26 6.55
CA PHE A 101 1.60 31.10 7.08
C PHE A 101 1.59 31.08 8.60
N PHE A 102 2.06 29.98 9.18
CA PHE A 102 2.16 29.83 10.62
C PHE A 102 3.63 29.79 11.05
N VAL A 103 4.07 30.74 11.87
CA VAL A 103 5.42 30.71 12.43
C VAL A 103 5.54 29.57 13.43
N LEU A 104 6.58 28.74 13.27
CA LEU A 104 6.83 27.60 14.16
C LEU A 104 7.67 28.06 15.35
N GLN A 105 7.19 27.81 16.57
CA GLN A 105 7.80 28.19 17.84
C GLN A 105 8.02 26.92 18.69
N GLY A 106 9.12 26.84 19.47
CA GLY A 106 9.36 25.70 20.37
C GLY A 106 10.82 25.21 20.44
N PRO A 107 11.13 24.28 21.36
CA PRO A 107 12.50 23.81 21.64
C PRO A 107 13.14 23.06 20.45
N ASP A 108 12.34 22.45 19.58
CA ASP A 108 12.82 21.70 18.41
C ASP A 108 13.08 22.56 17.16
N GLN A 109 13.16 23.88 17.30
CA GLN A 109 13.43 24.81 16.18
C GLN A 109 14.75 24.51 15.46
N GLU A 110 15.72 23.90 16.13
CA GLU A 110 17.04 23.58 15.57
C GLU A 110 17.00 22.43 14.53
N VAL A 111 15.93 21.64 14.46
CA VAL A 111 15.78 20.50 13.53
C VAL A 111 15.09 20.89 12.21
N LEU A 112 14.45 22.06 12.18
CA LEU A 112 13.59 22.51 11.07
C LEU A 112 14.34 22.97 9.80
N PRO A 113 15.54 23.58 9.86
CA PRO A 113 16.24 24.01 8.65
C PRO A 113 16.64 22.86 7.70
N ALA A 114 16.75 21.63 8.22
CA ALA A 114 17.09 20.44 7.43
C ALA A 114 15.95 19.95 6.51
N TYR A 115 14.73 20.47 6.68
CA TYR A 115 13.55 20.09 5.90
C TYR A 115 12.88 21.27 5.20
N ALA A 116 13.64 22.36 4.99
CA ALA A 116 13.16 23.48 4.19
C ALA A 116 12.65 22.98 2.83
N ASP A 117 11.53 23.52 2.38
CA ASP A 117 10.79 23.15 1.17
C ASP A 117 10.09 21.78 1.16
N HIS A 118 10.12 21.01 2.26
CA HIS A 118 9.37 19.75 2.35
C HIS A 118 7.95 19.91 2.88
N LYS A 119 7.07 18.98 2.48
CA LYS A 119 5.74 18.83 3.08
C LYS A 119 5.86 18.09 4.42
N VAL A 120 5.44 18.77 5.48
CA VAL A 120 5.60 18.32 6.87
C VAL A 120 4.24 18.32 7.56
N SER A 121 4.07 17.43 8.53
CA SER A 121 2.92 17.45 9.44
C SER A 121 3.41 17.90 10.81
N VAL A 122 2.87 19.02 11.28
CA VAL A 122 3.21 19.66 12.55
C VAL A 122 2.00 19.59 13.46
N SER A 123 2.22 19.19 14.71
CA SER A 123 1.20 19.15 15.75
C SER A 123 1.64 19.91 16.99
N GLY A 124 0.71 20.62 17.61
CA GLY A 124 0.96 21.45 18.78
C GLY A 124 -0.11 22.53 18.97
N LEU A 125 0.22 23.56 19.75
CA LEU A 125 -0.71 24.63 20.08
C LEU A 125 -0.80 25.63 18.93
N ILE A 126 -1.92 25.60 18.22
CA ILE A 126 -2.20 26.47 17.08
C ILE A 126 -2.84 27.74 17.59
N LYS A 127 -2.29 28.88 17.19
CA LYS A 127 -2.82 30.20 17.51
C LYS A 127 -2.95 31.05 16.26
N ARG A 128 -4.18 31.35 15.85
CA ARG A 128 -4.44 32.21 14.69
C ARG A 128 -4.79 33.63 15.13
N PHE A 129 -3.85 34.53 14.88
CA PHE A 129 -4.00 35.95 15.22
C PHE A 129 -4.27 36.83 13.99
N HIS A 130 -3.98 36.36 12.76
CA HIS A 130 -4.12 37.13 11.53
C HIS A 130 -4.92 36.39 10.45
N ASN A 131 -5.42 37.15 9.48
CA ASN A 131 -6.17 36.60 8.35
C ASN A 131 -5.31 35.68 7.47
N HIS A 132 -3.99 35.92 7.45
CA HIS A 132 -3.00 35.21 6.64
C HIS A 132 -2.20 34.18 7.45
N GLY A 133 -2.59 33.90 8.70
CA GLY A 133 -1.97 32.86 9.52
C GLY A 133 -1.74 33.25 10.98
N GLY A 134 -0.72 32.67 11.60
CA GLY A 134 -0.54 32.72 13.06
C GLY A 134 0.76 32.08 13.54
N SER A 135 0.73 31.45 14.71
CA SER A 135 1.86 30.68 15.26
C SER A 135 1.44 29.27 15.64
N ILE A 136 2.41 28.34 15.67
CA ILE A 136 2.26 26.98 16.19
C ILE A 136 3.39 26.73 17.19
N ASP A 137 3.05 26.50 18.45
CA ASP A 137 4.01 25.98 19.42
C ASP A 137 4.14 24.46 19.22
N VAL A 138 5.24 24.03 18.61
CA VAL A 138 5.43 22.66 18.11
C VAL A 138 5.67 21.69 19.27
N ARG A 139 4.80 20.68 19.38
CA ARG A 139 4.98 19.54 20.30
C ARG A 139 5.53 18.31 19.61
N LYS A 140 5.07 18.05 18.38
CA LYS A 140 5.51 16.91 17.58
C LYS A 140 5.59 17.30 16.12
N TYR A 141 6.71 16.93 15.52
CA TYR A 141 7.03 17.14 14.13
C TYR A 141 7.15 15.80 13.42
N SER A 142 6.64 15.71 12.19
CA SER A 142 6.86 14.57 11.32
C SER A 142 7.05 15.02 9.88
N ALA A 143 8.26 14.82 9.37
CA ALA A 143 8.54 14.86 7.95
C ALA A 143 8.63 13.43 7.44
N LYS A 144 7.98 13.13 6.31
CA LYS A 144 8.46 12.01 5.49
C LYS A 144 9.80 12.49 4.93
N LYS A 145 10.92 11.89 5.33
CA LYS A 145 12.20 12.11 4.64
C LYS A 145 11.98 11.83 3.16
N PRO A 146 12.13 12.82 2.26
CA PRO A 146 12.37 12.49 0.87
C PRO A 146 13.77 11.88 0.80
N GLU A 147 13.87 10.74 0.14
CA GLU A 147 15.17 10.19 -0.24
C GLU A 147 15.91 11.24 -1.09
N ALA A 148 17.17 11.48 -0.77
CA ALA A 148 17.97 12.58 -1.28
C ALA A 148 17.99 12.65 -2.81
N GLU A 149 17.60 13.80 -3.36
CA GLU A 149 17.90 14.18 -4.74
C GLU A 149 19.42 14.34 -4.91
N VAL A 150 19.98 13.56 -5.82
CA VAL A 150 21.34 13.68 -6.35
C VAL A 150 21.39 14.90 -7.26
N GLU A 151 22.48 15.68 -7.19
CA GLU A 151 22.77 16.84 -8.02
C GLU A 151 22.48 16.60 -9.52
N ALA A 152 21.93 17.63 -10.17
CA ALA A 152 21.62 17.67 -11.58
C ALA A 152 22.83 17.35 -12.47
N ALA A 153 22.70 16.29 -13.27
CA ALA A 153 23.45 16.04 -14.50
C ALA A 153 22.43 15.59 -15.58
N PRO A 154 22.73 15.81 -16.87
CA PRO A 154 21.75 16.14 -17.90
C PRO A 154 20.71 15.04 -18.15
N GLU A 155 19.52 15.44 -18.59
CA GLU A 155 18.36 14.60 -18.91
C GLU A 155 18.75 13.31 -19.64
N VAL A 156 18.66 12.19 -18.93
CA VAL A 156 18.59 10.85 -19.50
C VAL A 156 17.22 10.30 -19.09
N PRO A 157 16.41 9.78 -20.02
CA PRO A 157 15.01 9.46 -19.79
C PRO A 157 14.83 8.52 -18.59
N GLU A 158 13.87 8.85 -17.72
CA GLU A 158 13.49 8.09 -16.53
C GLU A 158 13.19 6.62 -16.86
N THR A 159 14.20 5.76 -16.78
CA THR A 159 13.97 4.38 -16.36
C THR A 159 13.74 4.43 -14.86
N GLU A 160 12.47 4.34 -14.44
CA GLU A 160 12.08 4.06 -13.06
C GLU A 160 13.07 3.05 -12.46
N ARG A 161 13.86 3.46 -11.46
CA ARG A 161 14.72 2.52 -10.73
C ARG A 161 13.80 1.55 -9.99
N LEU A 162 13.53 0.42 -10.61
CA LEU A 162 12.75 -0.67 -10.04
C LEU A 162 13.46 -1.14 -8.76
N ARG A 163 12.82 -0.91 -7.61
CA ARG A 163 13.32 -1.38 -6.32
C ARG A 163 12.88 -2.81 -6.05
N LEU A 164 13.66 -3.53 -5.24
CA LEU A 164 13.23 -4.80 -4.67
C LEU A 164 12.09 -4.55 -3.68
N LEU A 165 11.01 -5.31 -3.81
CA LEU A 165 9.91 -5.25 -2.86
C LEU A 165 10.28 -5.97 -1.57
N SER A 166 9.97 -5.35 -0.43
CA SER A 166 10.22 -5.97 0.87
C SER A 166 9.30 -7.19 1.09
N PRO A 167 9.68 -8.15 1.97
CA PRO A 167 8.84 -9.31 2.25
C PRO A 167 7.41 -8.96 2.68
N GLY A 168 7.24 -7.86 3.43
CA GLY A 168 5.92 -7.36 3.84
C GLY A 168 5.10 -6.87 2.64
N GLU A 169 5.72 -6.17 1.69
CA GLU A 169 5.04 -5.73 0.47
C GLU A 169 4.65 -6.92 -0.41
N VAL A 170 5.55 -7.89 -0.59
CA VAL A 170 5.27 -9.13 -1.32
C VAL A 170 4.08 -9.88 -0.70
N ALA A 171 4.03 -9.99 0.63
CA ALA A 171 2.91 -10.61 1.33
C ALA A 171 1.57 -9.86 1.13
N THR A 172 1.60 -8.53 1.04
CA THR A 172 0.40 -7.73 0.79
C THR A 172 -0.05 -7.71 -0.67
N ILE A 173 0.86 -7.93 -1.63
CA ILE A 173 0.54 -7.98 -3.06
C ILE A 173 -0.37 -9.16 -3.39
N GLY A 174 -0.25 -10.28 -2.67
CA GLY A 174 -1.15 -11.43 -2.76
C GLY A 174 -2.58 -11.18 -2.24
N ASN A 175 -2.86 -10.02 -1.61
CA ASN A 175 -4.14 -9.75 -0.96
C ASN A 175 -5.06 -8.88 -1.83
N PRO A 176 -6.32 -9.28 -2.05
CA PRO A 176 -7.28 -8.43 -2.75
C PRO A 176 -7.43 -7.04 -2.12
N GLY A 177 -7.49 -6.00 -2.95
CA GLY A 177 -7.70 -4.60 -2.54
C GLY A 177 -6.48 -3.90 -1.92
N MET A 178 -5.39 -4.63 -1.65
CA MET A 178 -4.18 -4.08 -1.03
C MET A 178 -3.08 -3.82 -2.06
N SER A 179 -2.18 -2.88 -1.78
CA SER A 179 -0.94 -2.66 -2.55
C SER A 179 -1.17 -2.38 -4.03
N VAL A 180 -2.29 -1.73 -4.37
CA VAL A 180 -2.59 -1.24 -5.72
C VAL A 180 -1.64 -0.09 -6.05
N GLY A 181 -1.08 -0.11 -7.26
CA GLY A 181 -0.07 0.84 -7.73
C GLY A 181 1.35 0.51 -7.26
N VAL A 182 1.57 -0.61 -6.56
CA VAL A 182 2.93 -1.06 -6.22
C VAL A 182 3.58 -1.66 -7.45
N LYS A 183 4.77 -1.15 -7.77
CA LYS A 183 5.66 -1.63 -8.83
C LYS A 183 7.05 -1.88 -8.28
N GLY A 184 7.64 -3.02 -8.59
CA GLY A 184 9.01 -3.35 -8.16
C GLY A 184 9.39 -4.79 -8.47
N PHE A 185 10.64 -5.13 -8.23
CA PHE A 185 11.15 -6.48 -8.46
C PHE A 185 10.78 -7.39 -7.29
N ALA A 186 10.18 -8.55 -7.58
CA ALA A 186 9.85 -9.54 -6.58
C ALA A 186 9.76 -10.95 -7.16
N THR A 187 9.76 -11.92 -6.24
CA THR A 187 9.48 -13.31 -6.52
C THR A 187 8.10 -13.65 -5.97
N LEU A 188 7.19 -14.04 -6.85
CA LEU A 188 5.85 -14.49 -6.51
C LEU A 188 5.70 -15.98 -6.78
N ARG A 189 4.96 -16.63 -5.91
CA ARG A 189 4.64 -18.05 -6.00
C ARG A 189 3.14 -18.20 -6.16
N GLY A 190 2.72 -19.00 -7.12
CA GLY A 190 1.31 -19.20 -7.42
C GLY A 190 1.10 -20.36 -8.36
N ARG A 191 -0.16 -20.64 -8.64
CA ARG A 191 -0.53 -21.63 -9.63
C ARG A 191 -0.47 -21.01 -11.02
N LEU A 192 0.12 -21.73 -11.97
CA LEU A 192 0.10 -21.30 -13.37
C LEU A 192 -1.23 -21.69 -13.99
N GLU A 193 -1.97 -20.71 -14.49
CA GLU A 193 -3.22 -20.89 -15.23
C GLU A 193 -3.08 -20.28 -16.63
N MET A 194 -3.90 -20.74 -17.57
CA MET A 194 -3.94 -20.18 -18.93
C MET A 194 -5.38 -19.85 -19.31
N ASN A 195 -5.64 -18.61 -19.70
CA ASN A 195 -6.91 -18.21 -20.26
C ASN A 195 -6.69 -17.70 -21.69
N ALA A 196 -7.20 -18.47 -22.66
CA ALA A 196 -6.89 -18.33 -24.08
C ALA A 196 -5.38 -18.37 -24.40
N GLU A 197 -4.78 -17.23 -24.75
CA GLU A 197 -3.37 -17.12 -25.14
C GLU A 197 -2.51 -16.48 -24.05
N GLU A 198 -3.12 -16.05 -22.94
CA GLU A 198 -2.44 -15.41 -21.83
C GLU A 198 -2.21 -16.39 -20.68
N TYR A 199 -1.03 -16.27 -20.07
CA TYR A 199 -0.66 -17.03 -18.89
C TYR A 199 -0.80 -16.16 -17.65
N TYR A 200 -1.36 -16.75 -16.59
CA TYR A 200 -1.60 -16.07 -15.34
C TYR A 200 -0.94 -16.83 -14.20
N LEU A 201 -0.30 -16.09 -13.30
CA LEU A 201 0.08 -16.59 -11.99
C LEU A 201 -1.01 -16.24 -10.99
N VAL A 202 -1.72 -17.27 -10.53
CA VAL A 202 -2.75 -17.14 -9.51
C VAL A 202 -2.11 -17.32 -8.13
N VAL A 203 -1.95 -16.21 -7.43
CA VAL A 203 -1.38 -16.17 -6.09
C VAL A 203 -2.50 -16.30 -5.08
N SER A 204 -2.47 -17.40 -4.31
CA SER A 204 -3.46 -17.65 -3.25
C SER A 204 -2.93 -17.15 -1.91
N ASN A 205 -3.70 -16.31 -1.22
CA ASN A 205 -3.38 -15.93 0.15
C ASN A 205 -3.54 -17.14 1.08
N PRO A 206 -2.53 -17.52 1.88
CA PRO A 206 -2.59 -18.69 2.75
C PRO A 206 -3.64 -18.59 3.88
N GLY A 207 -3.94 -17.38 4.36
CA GLY A 207 -4.90 -17.15 5.45
C GLY A 207 -6.35 -17.00 4.99
N THR A 208 -6.59 -16.35 3.85
CA THR A 208 -7.96 -16.10 3.34
C THR A 208 -8.35 -17.01 2.18
N ARG A 209 -7.40 -17.73 1.59
CA ARG A 209 -7.55 -18.52 0.35
C ARG A 209 -8.09 -17.71 -0.84
N GLN A 210 -8.03 -16.38 -0.74
CA GLN A 210 -8.35 -15.49 -1.84
C GLN A 210 -7.28 -15.58 -2.91
N GLN A 211 -7.70 -15.44 -4.16
CA GLN A 211 -6.83 -15.48 -5.32
C GLN A 211 -6.72 -14.08 -5.94
N VAL A 212 -5.49 -13.70 -6.27
CA VAL A 212 -5.20 -12.58 -7.18
C VAL A 212 -4.44 -13.13 -8.38
N ALA A 213 -4.69 -12.56 -9.55
CA ALA A 213 -4.13 -13.06 -10.80
C ALA A 213 -3.17 -12.04 -11.41
N PHE A 214 -1.95 -12.47 -11.72
CA PHE A 214 -0.99 -11.65 -12.45
C PHE A 214 -0.75 -12.20 -13.83
N THR A 215 -0.90 -11.37 -14.86
CA THR A 215 -0.52 -11.75 -16.22
C THR A 215 1.00 -11.89 -16.30
N LEU A 216 1.46 -13.02 -16.82
CA LEU A 216 2.87 -13.29 -17.03
C LEU A 216 3.27 -12.84 -18.42
N GLU A 217 4.23 -11.94 -18.48
CA GLU A 217 4.78 -11.41 -19.73
C GLU A 217 6.31 -11.52 -19.75
N GLY A 218 6.94 -11.27 -20.89
CA GLY A 218 8.39 -11.33 -21.03
C GLY A 218 8.92 -12.67 -21.55
N LYS A 219 10.25 -12.80 -21.60
CA LYS A 219 10.92 -13.91 -22.28
C LYS A 219 10.77 -15.25 -21.56
N ALA A 220 10.65 -15.23 -20.23
CA ALA A 220 10.54 -16.44 -19.41
C ALA A 220 9.20 -17.17 -19.56
N VAL A 221 8.22 -16.56 -20.24
CA VAL A 221 6.91 -17.16 -20.52
C VAL A 221 6.98 -18.20 -21.65
N LYS A 222 8.07 -18.21 -22.44
CA LYS A 222 8.26 -19.21 -23.50
C LYS A 222 8.41 -20.61 -22.91
N GLY A 223 7.48 -21.51 -23.26
CA GLY A 223 7.56 -22.92 -22.89
C GLY A 223 6.95 -23.27 -21.53
N ILE A 224 6.28 -22.32 -20.85
CA ILE A 224 5.62 -22.60 -19.56
C ILE A 224 4.28 -23.35 -19.72
N LYS A 225 3.78 -23.49 -20.96
CA LYS A 225 2.54 -24.20 -21.29
C LYS A 225 2.46 -25.62 -20.70
N LYS A 226 3.60 -26.33 -20.62
CA LYS A 226 3.66 -27.68 -20.05
C LYS A 226 3.48 -27.74 -18.53
N PHE A 227 3.58 -26.61 -17.85
CA PHE A 227 3.45 -26.49 -16.39
C PHE A 227 2.10 -25.89 -15.97
N ILE A 228 1.14 -25.76 -16.89
CA ILE A 228 -0.21 -25.29 -16.56
C ILE A 228 -0.81 -26.22 -15.51
N GLY A 229 -1.39 -25.64 -14.47
CA GLY A 229 -1.95 -26.35 -13.32
C GLY A 229 -0.92 -26.63 -12.21
N GLU A 230 0.39 -26.49 -12.47
CA GLU A 230 1.44 -26.64 -11.48
C GLU A 230 1.67 -25.36 -10.68
N ILE A 231 2.33 -25.50 -9.52
CA ILE A 231 2.82 -24.35 -8.77
C ILE A 231 4.13 -23.89 -9.40
N VAL A 232 4.20 -22.61 -9.75
CA VAL A 232 5.41 -22.00 -10.32
C VAL A 232 5.86 -20.83 -9.45
N VAL A 233 7.15 -20.54 -9.54
CA VAL A 233 7.76 -19.35 -8.94
C VAL A 233 8.16 -18.43 -10.08
N ALA A 234 7.50 -17.28 -10.17
CA ALA A 234 7.79 -16.24 -11.13
C ALA A 234 8.61 -15.13 -10.45
N THR A 235 9.75 -14.79 -11.03
CA THR A 235 10.60 -13.69 -10.56
C THR A 235 10.73 -12.65 -11.66
N GLY A 236 10.55 -11.38 -11.29
CA GLY A 236 10.65 -10.28 -12.23
C GLY A 236 10.00 -9.01 -11.70
N VAL A 237 9.62 -8.13 -12.62
CA VAL A 237 9.00 -6.84 -12.30
C VAL A 237 7.51 -7.05 -12.09
N VAL A 238 7.08 -6.96 -10.85
CA VAL A 238 5.67 -7.05 -10.44
C VAL A 238 5.07 -5.65 -10.46
N GLU A 239 3.97 -5.48 -11.17
CA GLU A 239 3.12 -4.29 -11.13
C GLU A 239 1.70 -4.71 -10.77
N LYS A 240 1.24 -4.31 -9.57
CA LYS A 240 -0.14 -4.56 -9.16
C LYS A 240 -1.03 -3.39 -9.56
N SER A 241 -1.54 -3.42 -10.78
CA SER A 241 -2.36 -2.34 -11.34
C SER A 241 -3.78 -2.30 -10.77
N THR A 242 -4.31 -3.41 -10.24
CA THR A 242 -5.66 -3.47 -9.65
C THR A 242 -5.68 -4.13 -8.28
N GLY A 243 -6.80 -3.96 -7.56
CA GLY A 243 -7.01 -4.68 -6.30
C GLY A 243 -6.92 -6.20 -6.45
N TRP A 244 -7.11 -6.74 -7.64
CA TRP A 244 -7.29 -8.18 -7.87
C TRP A 244 -6.16 -8.81 -8.67
N GLY A 245 -5.15 -8.03 -9.04
CA GLY A 245 -4.10 -8.51 -9.90
C GLY A 245 -3.28 -7.42 -10.57
N GLY A 246 -2.54 -7.84 -11.57
CA GLY A 246 -1.70 -6.96 -12.35
C GLY A 246 -0.86 -7.77 -13.33
N ARG A 247 0.39 -7.37 -13.50
CA ARG A 247 1.33 -7.98 -14.45
C ARG A 247 2.65 -8.31 -13.78
N ILE A 248 3.32 -9.36 -14.25
CA ILE A 248 4.71 -9.64 -13.95
C ILE A 248 5.46 -9.72 -15.27
N GLU A 249 6.41 -8.81 -15.49
CA GLU A 249 7.41 -8.98 -16.53
C GLU A 249 8.46 -9.98 -16.02
N CYS A 250 8.30 -11.24 -16.43
CA CYS A 250 9.01 -12.38 -15.91
C CYS A 250 10.40 -12.51 -16.54
N GLU A 251 11.42 -12.47 -15.67
CA GLU A 251 12.79 -12.83 -16.01
C GLU A 251 13.04 -14.33 -15.81
N LEU A 252 12.36 -14.92 -14.83
CA LEU A 252 12.44 -16.35 -14.51
C LEU A 252 11.05 -16.88 -14.14
N CYS A 253 10.71 -18.07 -14.63
CA CYS A 253 9.50 -18.78 -14.26
C CYS A 253 9.80 -20.28 -14.20
N GLU A 254 9.77 -20.86 -12.99
CA GLU A 254 10.18 -22.25 -12.77
C GLU A 254 9.10 -23.03 -11.99
N PRO A 255 8.82 -24.29 -12.36
CA PRO A 255 7.94 -25.15 -11.60
C PRO A 255 8.53 -25.47 -10.23
N ARG A 256 7.67 -25.57 -9.22
CA ARG A 256 8.03 -25.96 -7.85
C ARG A 256 7.03 -26.96 -7.30
N ALA A 257 7.56 -27.91 -6.53
CA ALA A 257 6.73 -28.83 -5.76
C ALA A 257 5.80 -28.05 -4.82
N PRO A 258 4.52 -28.42 -4.70
CA PRO A 258 3.58 -27.76 -3.81
C PRO A 258 4.09 -27.79 -2.36
N GLU A 259 3.92 -26.67 -1.65
CA GLU A 259 4.44 -26.47 -0.29
C GLU A 259 3.67 -27.31 0.75
N PHE A 260 2.41 -27.62 0.44
CA PHE A 260 1.55 -28.49 1.22
C PHE A 260 1.12 -29.67 0.36
N PRO A 261 1.04 -30.88 0.94
CA PRO A 261 0.44 -31.99 0.23
C PRO A 261 -1.01 -31.63 -0.13
N PRO A 262 -1.49 -32.03 -1.32
CA PRO A 262 -2.90 -31.90 -1.66
C PRO A 262 -3.75 -32.57 -0.58
N VAL A 263 -4.95 -32.06 -0.36
CA VAL A 263 -5.89 -32.66 0.59
C VAL A 263 -6.18 -34.09 0.12
N SER A 264 -5.91 -35.07 1.00
CA SER A 264 -6.27 -36.46 0.73
C SER A 264 -7.79 -36.56 0.58
N ARG A 265 -8.24 -36.88 -0.63
CA ARG A 265 -9.66 -37.02 -0.98
C ARG A 265 -10.14 -38.48 -0.93
N ASP A 266 -9.22 -39.44 -0.91
CA ASP A 266 -9.51 -40.88 -1.06
C ASP A 266 -10.38 -41.47 0.06
N SER A 267 -10.38 -40.85 1.24
CA SER A 267 -11.09 -41.32 2.43
C SER A 267 -12.36 -40.55 2.74
N ILE A 268 -12.80 -39.64 1.87
CA ILE A 268 -13.99 -38.81 2.08
C ILE A 268 -14.95 -38.95 0.90
N GLU A 269 -16.24 -39.14 1.21
CA GLU A 269 -17.33 -38.94 0.25
C GLU A 269 -17.33 -37.48 -0.22
N ILE A 270 -17.50 -37.26 -1.52
CA ILE A 270 -17.51 -35.93 -2.14
C ILE A 270 -18.79 -35.76 -2.93
N GLU A 271 -19.59 -34.79 -2.50
CA GLU A 271 -20.75 -34.35 -3.26
C GLU A 271 -20.31 -33.36 -4.33
N THR A 272 -20.68 -33.61 -5.59
CA THR A 272 -20.23 -32.81 -6.72
C THR A 272 -21.39 -32.02 -7.32
N VAL A 273 -21.20 -30.72 -7.47
CA VAL A 273 -22.15 -29.81 -8.12
C VAL A 273 -21.52 -29.30 -9.41
N GLU A 274 -22.10 -29.70 -10.53
CA GLU A 274 -21.71 -29.18 -11.85
C GLU A 274 -22.65 -28.04 -12.26
N ALA A 275 -22.06 -26.89 -12.61
CA ALA A 275 -22.81 -25.78 -13.19
C ALA A 275 -22.59 -25.71 -14.70
N SER A 276 -23.29 -26.56 -15.44
CA SER A 276 -23.44 -26.41 -16.89
C SER A 276 -24.75 -25.66 -17.19
N GLY A 277 -24.68 -24.42 -17.68
CA GLY A 277 -25.85 -23.69 -18.17
C GLY A 277 -26.55 -22.78 -17.16
N THR A 278 -27.49 -21.96 -17.66
CA THR A 278 -28.11 -20.73 -17.11
C THR A 278 -29.00 -20.88 -15.86
N GLY A 279 -28.76 -21.88 -15.00
CA GLY A 279 -29.35 -21.94 -13.66
C GLY A 279 -28.55 -21.06 -12.70
N ALA A 280 -29.22 -20.15 -11.98
CA ALA A 280 -28.58 -19.26 -10.99
C ALA A 280 -28.36 -19.93 -9.63
N GLN A 281 -29.03 -21.05 -9.34
CA GLN A 281 -28.99 -21.72 -8.04
C GLN A 281 -29.04 -23.26 -8.17
N ARG A 282 -28.31 -23.96 -7.30
CA ARG A 282 -28.40 -25.42 -7.07
C ARG A 282 -28.50 -25.72 -5.58
N GLU A 283 -29.25 -26.75 -5.22
CA GLU A 283 -29.32 -27.26 -3.85
C GLU A 283 -28.59 -28.60 -3.79
N VAL A 284 -27.86 -28.84 -2.71
CA VAL A 284 -27.10 -30.07 -2.48
C VAL A 284 -27.14 -30.45 -1.01
N THR A 285 -27.21 -31.73 -0.71
CA THR A 285 -27.09 -32.22 0.68
C THR A 285 -25.68 -32.75 0.86
N VAL A 286 -24.99 -32.32 1.91
CA VAL A 286 -23.61 -32.74 2.19
C VAL A 286 -23.56 -33.25 3.63
N LYS A 287 -22.87 -34.35 3.88
CA LYS A 287 -22.63 -34.80 5.26
C LYS A 287 -21.55 -33.95 5.92
N LEU A 288 -21.64 -33.71 7.23
CA LEU A 288 -20.58 -33.01 7.97
C LEU A 288 -19.23 -33.69 7.76
N ASN A 289 -18.15 -32.91 7.63
CA ASN A 289 -16.78 -33.38 7.42
C ASN A 289 -16.52 -34.14 6.09
N HIS A 290 -17.50 -34.23 5.20
CA HIS A 290 -17.34 -34.73 3.84
C HIS A 290 -17.00 -33.59 2.87
N GLY A 291 -16.60 -33.95 1.65
CA GLY A 291 -16.25 -32.99 0.61
C GLY A 291 -17.46 -32.44 -0.11
N LEU A 292 -17.39 -31.16 -0.49
CA LEU A 292 -18.27 -30.56 -1.49
C LEU A 292 -17.37 -29.99 -2.60
N SER A 293 -17.53 -30.51 -3.81
CA SER A 293 -16.85 -30.03 -5.00
C SER A 293 -17.84 -29.26 -5.88
N VAL A 294 -17.49 -28.03 -6.26
CA VAL A 294 -18.30 -27.19 -7.16
C VAL A 294 -17.51 -26.91 -8.42
N ASN A 295 -17.98 -27.43 -9.56
CA ASN A 295 -17.32 -27.35 -10.85
C ASN A 295 -18.04 -26.33 -11.75
N LEU A 296 -17.34 -25.23 -12.07
CA LEU A 296 -17.88 -24.13 -12.85
C LEU A 296 -17.06 -23.93 -14.13
N SER A 297 -17.72 -23.97 -15.29
CA SER A 297 -17.05 -23.70 -16.57
C SER A 297 -16.73 -22.22 -16.73
N GLU A 298 -15.52 -21.92 -17.18
CA GLU A 298 -15.03 -20.56 -17.42
C GLU A 298 -15.19 -20.15 -18.88
N LYS A 299 -15.40 -18.86 -19.08
CA LYS A 299 -15.34 -18.23 -20.39
C LYS A 299 -14.00 -17.51 -20.54
N GLN A 300 -13.54 -17.38 -21.78
CA GLN A 300 -12.37 -16.59 -22.10
C GLN A 300 -12.39 -15.19 -21.43
N GLY A 301 -11.28 -14.80 -20.80
CA GLY A 301 -11.09 -13.53 -20.11
C GLY A 301 -11.90 -13.36 -18.82
N HIS A 302 -12.58 -14.41 -18.36
CA HIS A 302 -13.37 -14.40 -17.13
C HIS A 302 -12.91 -15.52 -16.19
N VAL A 303 -13.08 -15.27 -14.90
CA VAL A 303 -12.71 -16.19 -13.82
C VAL A 303 -13.84 -16.27 -12.82
N TRP A 304 -14.15 -17.48 -12.35
CA TRP A 304 -15.05 -17.65 -11.21
C TRP A 304 -14.30 -17.34 -9.91
N ALA A 305 -14.96 -16.59 -9.03
CA ALA A 305 -14.45 -16.28 -7.72
C ALA A 305 -15.57 -16.37 -6.67
N ILE A 306 -15.15 -16.43 -5.41
CA ILE A 306 -16.02 -16.58 -4.24
C ILE A 306 -15.70 -15.48 -3.24
N GLU A 307 -16.73 -15.02 -2.55
CA GLU A 307 -16.63 -13.95 -1.58
C GLU A 307 -15.82 -14.42 -0.34
N PRO A 308 -14.88 -13.62 0.20
CA PRO A 308 -13.87 -14.11 1.14
C PRO A 308 -14.44 -14.61 2.46
N GLN A 309 -15.45 -13.91 2.99
CA GLN A 309 -16.12 -14.30 4.21
C GLN A 309 -16.89 -15.60 4.01
N THR A 310 -17.49 -15.75 2.84
CA THR A 310 -18.16 -16.99 2.44
C THR A 310 -17.18 -18.15 2.32
N ALA A 311 -16.07 -18.01 1.59
CA ALA A 311 -15.04 -19.05 1.46
C ALA A 311 -14.49 -19.53 2.81
N LYS A 312 -14.25 -18.61 3.75
CA LYS A 312 -13.82 -18.93 5.11
C LYS A 312 -14.90 -19.66 5.90
N ARG A 313 -16.15 -19.16 5.86
CA ARG A 313 -17.31 -19.73 6.57
C ARG A 313 -17.58 -21.17 6.16
N VAL A 314 -17.47 -21.46 4.86
CA VAL A 314 -17.74 -22.80 4.30
C VAL A 314 -16.52 -23.70 4.23
N SER A 315 -15.37 -23.25 4.76
CA SER A 315 -14.11 -24.01 4.82
C SER A 315 -13.60 -24.45 3.45
N LEU A 316 -13.42 -23.49 2.53
CA LEU A 316 -12.74 -23.71 1.25
C LEU A 316 -11.33 -24.27 1.50
N ARG A 317 -11.01 -25.37 0.85
CA ARG A 317 -9.74 -26.09 0.99
C ARG A 317 -8.84 -25.86 -0.21
N GLU A 318 -9.38 -26.03 -1.40
CA GLU A 318 -8.63 -26.01 -2.65
C GLU A 318 -9.46 -25.33 -3.75
N VAL A 319 -8.74 -24.67 -4.67
CA VAL A 319 -9.30 -24.17 -5.92
C VAL A 319 -8.40 -24.68 -7.04
N ASN A 320 -8.98 -25.47 -7.94
CA ASN A 320 -8.27 -26.06 -9.06
C ASN A 320 -8.88 -25.58 -10.37
N VAL A 321 -8.07 -25.55 -11.42
CA VAL A 321 -8.56 -25.34 -12.78
C VAL A 321 -8.08 -26.49 -13.63
N GLU A 322 -9.04 -27.18 -14.23
CA GLU A 322 -8.78 -28.19 -15.23
C GLU A 322 -8.88 -27.54 -16.61
N HIS A 323 -7.85 -27.76 -17.42
CA HIS A 323 -7.80 -27.32 -18.81
C HIS A 323 -7.96 -28.55 -19.70
N PRO A 324 -9.21 -28.96 -20.01
CA PRO A 324 -9.43 -30.11 -20.89
C PRO A 324 -8.83 -29.83 -22.27
N SER A 325 -8.37 -30.88 -22.94
CA SER A 325 -7.82 -30.79 -24.31
C SER A 325 -8.82 -30.21 -25.33
N SER A 326 -10.11 -30.31 -25.03
CA SER A 326 -11.21 -29.71 -25.78
C SER A 326 -12.28 -29.21 -24.81
N GLY A 327 -12.69 -27.95 -24.94
CA GLY A 327 -13.75 -27.34 -24.14
C GLY A 327 -13.30 -26.12 -23.33
N SER A 328 -14.23 -25.53 -22.58
CA SER A 328 -13.94 -24.45 -21.64
C SER A 328 -13.15 -24.99 -20.43
N PRO A 329 -12.20 -24.22 -19.87
CA PRO A 329 -11.61 -24.53 -18.57
C PRO A 329 -12.70 -24.71 -17.51
N VAL A 330 -12.48 -25.63 -16.57
CA VAL A 330 -13.40 -25.87 -15.45
C VAL A 330 -12.69 -25.54 -14.17
N ARG A 331 -13.23 -24.58 -13.41
CA ARG A 331 -12.74 -24.25 -12.06
C ARG A 331 -13.50 -25.08 -11.04
N GLU A 332 -12.75 -25.87 -10.28
CA GLU A 332 -13.22 -26.61 -9.12
C GLU A 332 -12.99 -25.79 -7.85
N PHE A 333 -14.03 -25.61 -7.05
CA PHE A 333 -13.93 -25.15 -5.67
C PHE A 333 -14.22 -26.33 -4.74
N PHE A 334 -13.23 -26.73 -3.95
CA PHE A 334 -13.34 -27.86 -3.03
C PHE A 334 -13.46 -27.38 -1.59
N PHE A 335 -14.55 -27.74 -0.93
CA PHE A 335 -14.90 -27.36 0.43
C PHE A 335 -14.97 -28.60 1.33
N THR A 336 -14.72 -28.39 2.63
CA THR A 336 -15.04 -29.39 3.66
C THR A 336 -15.91 -28.73 4.73
N PRO A 337 -17.24 -28.66 4.55
CA PRO A 337 -18.12 -27.97 5.48
C PRO A 337 -18.06 -28.56 6.89
N ARG A 338 -17.83 -27.70 7.89
CA ARG A 338 -17.63 -28.10 9.30
C ARG A 338 -18.78 -27.72 10.24
N ASN A 339 -19.75 -26.98 9.73
CA ASN A 339 -20.90 -26.51 10.51
C ASN A 339 -22.18 -27.10 9.91
N PRO A 340 -23.02 -27.78 10.71
CA PRO A 340 -24.31 -28.27 10.24
C PRO A 340 -25.27 -27.11 9.93
N GLY A 341 -26.28 -27.37 9.12
CA GLY A 341 -27.28 -26.39 8.70
C GLY A 341 -27.16 -25.98 7.24
N VAL A 342 -27.91 -24.96 6.85
CA VAL A 342 -27.97 -24.46 5.48
C VAL A 342 -26.85 -23.44 5.25
N GLN A 343 -26.01 -23.68 4.25
CA GLN A 343 -24.93 -22.78 3.84
C GLN A 343 -25.19 -22.27 2.44
N GLU A 344 -25.31 -20.96 2.29
CA GLU A 344 -25.38 -20.31 1.00
C GLU A 344 -23.98 -19.91 0.53
N ILE A 345 -23.63 -20.37 -0.68
CA ILE A 345 -22.33 -20.16 -1.33
C ILE A 345 -22.60 -19.46 -2.65
N GLU A 346 -22.17 -18.21 -2.76
CA GLU A 346 -22.30 -17.43 -3.99
C GLU A 346 -20.95 -17.28 -4.69
N PHE A 347 -20.97 -17.56 -5.98
CA PHE A 347 -19.85 -17.42 -6.89
C PHE A 347 -20.16 -16.33 -7.91
N PHE A 348 -19.15 -15.57 -8.30
CA PHE A 348 -19.24 -14.54 -9.32
C PHE A 348 -18.21 -14.78 -10.42
N LEU A 349 -18.69 -14.78 -11.66
CA LEU A 349 -17.87 -14.80 -12.86
C LEU A 349 -17.52 -13.35 -13.20
N GLY A 350 -16.28 -12.96 -12.94
CA GLY A 350 -15.79 -11.61 -13.21
C GLY A 350 -14.67 -11.61 -14.24
N LYS A 351 -14.29 -10.42 -14.73
CA LYS A 351 -13.06 -10.29 -15.54
C LYS A 351 -11.83 -10.54 -14.67
N VAL A 352 -10.81 -11.20 -15.22
CA VAL A 352 -9.59 -11.63 -14.49
C VAL A 352 -8.94 -10.51 -13.66
N HIS A 353 -8.85 -9.28 -14.19
CA HIS A 353 -8.26 -8.14 -13.46
C HIS A 353 -9.26 -7.18 -12.84
N ASN A 354 -10.55 -7.41 -13.04
CA ASN A 354 -11.62 -6.59 -12.48
C ASN A 354 -12.86 -7.44 -12.17
N PRO A 355 -12.79 -8.32 -11.17
CA PRO A 355 -13.87 -9.24 -10.85
C PRO A 355 -15.12 -8.55 -10.30
N MET A 356 -15.05 -7.24 -9.99
CA MET A 356 -16.23 -6.42 -9.70
C MET A 356 -17.13 -6.20 -10.92
N GLN A 357 -16.60 -6.36 -12.14
CA GLN A 357 -17.41 -6.46 -13.35
C GLN A 357 -17.96 -7.88 -13.47
N VAL A 358 -18.97 -8.17 -12.66
CA VAL A 358 -19.63 -9.48 -12.62
C VAL A 358 -20.46 -9.67 -13.87
N ALA A 359 -20.09 -10.67 -14.67
CA ALA A 359 -20.85 -11.10 -15.85
C ALA A 359 -21.98 -12.05 -15.47
N ARG A 360 -21.77 -12.89 -14.45
CA ARG A 360 -22.74 -13.90 -14.02
C ARG A 360 -22.51 -14.28 -12.56
N THR A 361 -23.57 -14.68 -11.86
CA THR A 361 -23.48 -15.33 -10.55
C THR A 361 -24.00 -16.76 -10.59
N PHE A 362 -23.54 -17.56 -9.64
CA PHE A 362 -24.02 -18.91 -9.40
C PHE A 362 -24.09 -19.14 -7.89
N LYS A 363 -25.20 -19.70 -7.41
CA LYS A 363 -25.45 -19.95 -6.00
C LYS A 363 -25.57 -21.45 -5.74
N VAL A 364 -24.93 -21.92 -4.68
CA VAL A 364 -25.14 -23.26 -4.12
C VAL A 364 -25.74 -23.12 -2.73
N VAL A 365 -26.84 -23.81 -2.49
CA VAL A 365 -27.46 -23.96 -1.16
C VAL A 365 -27.11 -25.36 -0.66
N ALA A 366 -26.12 -25.43 0.23
CA ALA A 366 -25.64 -26.69 0.79
C ALA A 366 -26.35 -26.98 2.12
N HIS A 367 -27.11 -28.07 2.17
CA HIS A 367 -27.74 -28.59 3.38
C HIS A 367 -26.76 -29.55 4.08
N VAL A 368 -26.03 -29.03 5.07
CA VAL A 368 -25.02 -29.80 5.80
C VAL A 368 -25.68 -30.60 6.92
N LYS A 369 -25.76 -31.92 6.75
CA LYS A 369 -26.33 -32.83 7.74
C LYS A 369 -25.32 -33.12 8.85
N ALA A 370 -25.76 -33.01 10.10
CA ALA A 370 -24.99 -33.47 11.24
C ALA A 370 -24.72 -34.98 11.13
N PRO A 371 -23.60 -35.49 11.69
CA PRO A 371 -23.38 -36.92 11.77
C PRO A 371 -24.52 -37.55 12.58
N GLU A 372 -25.10 -38.63 12.07
CA GLU A 372 -26.06 -39.41 12.82
C GLU A 372 -25.35 -39.97 14.05
N VAL A 373 -25.79 -39.55 15.24
CA VAL A 373 -25.35 -40.16 16.49
C VAL A 373 -26.05 -41.50 16.55
N VAL A 374 -25.32 -42.57 16.22
CA VAL A 374 -25.79 -43.94 16.44
C VAL A 374 -25.75 -44.16 17.95
N SER A 375 -26.92 -44.05 18.58
CA SER A 375 -27.16 -44.29 20.01
C SER A 375 -27.11 -45.77 20.36
#